data_AF-A0A4P0Y668-F1
#
_entry.id   AF-A0A4P0Y668-F1
#
_cell.length_a   1.000
_cell.length_b   1.000
_cell.length_c   1.000
_cell.angle_alpha   90.00
_cell.angle_beta   90.00
_cell.angle_gamma   90.00
#
_symmetry.space_group_name_H-M   'P 1'
#
loop_
_entity.id
_entity.type
_entity.pdbx_description
1 polymer ?
#
loop_
_entity_poly.entity_id
_entity_poly.type
_entity_poly.pdbx_seq_one_letter_code
_entity_poly.pdbx_strand_id
1 'polypeptide(L)' 'MRQIGDNVTRLDRWETELNEALPGDARDTTTPASMAATLRKLLTSQRLSAVRNGSCCSGWWTIGSPDR' A
#
# COMPACT_ATOMS: atom_id res chain seq x y z
N MET A 1 0.33 -2.43 -11.46
CA MET A 1 0.78 -3.77 -11.00
C MET A 1 1.48 -4.56 -12.11
N ARG A 2 0.85 -4.74 -13.28
CA ARG A 2 1.41 -5.55 -14.39
C ARG A 2 2.81 -5.11 -14.86
N GLN A 3 3.07 -3.80 -14.93
CA GLN A 3 4.37 -3.26 -15.36
C GLN A 3 5.55 -3.61 -14.43
N ILE A 4 5.29 -3.90 -13.15
CA ILE A 4 6.30 -4.37 -12.18
C ILE A 4 6.29 -5.90 -12.01
N GLY A 5 5.51 -6.59 -12.85
CA GLY A 5 5.38 -8.05 -12.89
C GLY A 5 4.47 -8.64 -11.82
N ASP A 6 3.53 -7.87 -11.28
CA ASP A 6 2.43 -8.40 -10.45
C ASP A 6 1.18 -8.58 -11.31
N ASN A 7 0.85 -9.86 -11.56
CA ASN A 7 -0.31 -10.30 -12.34
C ASN A 7 -1.51 -10.74 -11.48
N VAL A 8 -1.37 -10.73 -10.15
CA VAL A 8 -2.38 -11.28 -9.23
C VAL A 8 -3.17 -10.15 -8.56
N THR A 9 -2.49 -9.10 -8.10
CA THR A 9 -3.16 -7.97 -7.47
C THR A 9 -4.06 -7.24 -8.46
N ARG A 10 -5.28 -6.91 -8.02
CA ARG A 10 -6.28 -6.15 -8.75
C ARG A 10 -6.82 -5.01 -7.87
N LEU A 11 -7.08 -3.87 -8.49
CA LEU A 11 -7.78 -2.73 -7.91
C LEU A 11 -8.78 -2.29 -8.98
N ASP A 12 -10.04 -2.66 -8.78
CA ASP A 12 -11.11 -2.53 -9.75
C ASP A 12 -12.01 -1.31 -9.43
N ARG A 13 -12.02 -0.80 -8.19
CA ARG A 13 -12.89 0.31 -7.75
C ARG A 13 -12.17 1.46 -7.04
N TRP A 14 -12.89 2.57 -6.89
CA TRP A 14 -12.48 3.71 -6.07
C TRP A 14 -13.03 3.62 -4.65
N GLU A 15 -12.41 4.35 -3.74
CA GLU A 15 -12.92 4.57 -2.38
C GLU A 15 -14.32 5.23 -2.45
N THR A 16 -15.32 4.84 -1.66
CA THR A 16 -15.30 3.86 -0.56
C THR A 16 -15.61 2.42 -0.93
N GLU A 17 -16.08 2.20 -2.16
CA GLU A 17 -16.52 0.89 -2.62
C GLU A 17 -15.38 -0.14 -2.60
N LEU A 18 -14.13 0.32 -2.75
CA LEU A 18 -12.91 -0.47 -2.62
C LEU A 18 -12.86 -1.35 -1.35
N ASN A 19 -13.45 -0.90 -0.24
CA ASN A 19 -13.33 -1.55 1.08
C ASN A 19 -14.48 -2.52 1.43
N GLU A 20 -15.40 -2.81 0.51
CA GLU A 20 -16.54 -3.71 0.81
C GLU A 20 -16.14 -5.14 1.19
N ALA A 21 -15.03 -5.66 0.63
CA ALA A 21 -14.41 -6.94 0.99
C ALA A 21 -15.37 -8.13 1.16
N LEU A 22 -16.38 -8.24 0.28
CA LEU A 22 -17.37 -9.32 0.35
C LEU A 22 -16.73 -10.70 0.13
N PRO A 23 -17.10 -11.74 0.92
CA PRO A 23 -16.56 -13.08 0.73
C PRO A 23 -16.84 -13.63 -0.68
N GLY A 24 -15.79 -14.11 -1.35
CA GLY A 24 -15.89 -14.66 -2.72
C GLY A 24 -15.79 -13.61 -3.83
N ASP A 25 -15.74 -12.33 -3.50
CA ASP A 25 -15.43 -11.28 -4.47
C ASP A 25 -13.94 -11.26 -4.78
N ALA A 26 -13.59 -11.49 -6.05
CA ALA A 26 -12.20 -11.47 -6.51
C ALA A 26 -11.72 -10.06 -6.89
N ARG A 27 -12.60 -9.06 -6.88
CA ARG A 27 -12.23 -7.67 -7.11
C ARG A 27 -11.43 -7.13 -5.94
N ASP A 28 -10.60 -6.13 -6.20
CA ASP A 28 -9.86 -5.40 -5.15
C ASP A 28 -8.99 -6.29 -4.25
N THR A 29 -8.59 -7.46 -4.78
CA THR A 29 -7.98 -8.54 -4.01
C THR A 29 -6.53 -8.78 -4.45
N THR A 30 -5.74 -9.26 -3.50
CA THR A 30 -4.39 -9.76 -3.70
C THR A 30 -4.19 -11.05 -2.91
N THR A 31 -3.07 -11.74 -3.16
CA THR A 31 -2.62 -12.82 -2.27
C THR A 31 -1.46 -12.33 -1.41
N PRO A 32 -1.27 -12.86 -0.18
CA PRO A 32 -0.16 -12.46 0.68
C PRO A 32 1.20 -12.59 -0.01
N ALA A 33 1.41 -13.67 -0.77
CA ALA A 33 2.64 -13.91 -1.52
C ALA A 33 2.86 -12.85 -2.63
N SER A 34 1.81 -12.47 -3.36
CA SER A 34 1.92 -11.45 -4.40
C SER A 34 2.24 -10.08 -3.80
N MET A 35 1.55 -9.70 -2.72
CA MET A 35 1.80 -8.46 -2.01
C MET A 35 3.23 -8.39 -1.47
N ALA A 36 3.73 -9.47 -0.86
CA ALA A 36 5.12 -9.52 -0.36
C ALA A 36 6.15 -9.39 -1.49
N ALA A 37 5.94 -10.07 -2.62
CA ALA A 37 6.82 -9.96 -3.78
C ALA A 37 6.82 -8.55 -4.39
N THR A 38 5.64 -7.92 -4.45
CA THR A 38 5.45 -6.55 -4.93
C THR A 38 6.12 -5.54 -4.01
N LEU A 39 5.90 -5.64 -2.68
CA LEU A 39 6.55 -4.79 -1.69
C LEU A 39 8.07 -4.91 -1.76
N ARG A 40 8.60 -6.13 -1.84
CA ARG A 40 10.05 -6.36 -1.99
C ARG A 40 10.57 -5.63 -3.23
N LYS A 41 9.93 -5.83 -4.40
CA LYS A 41 10.35 -5.16 -5.64
C LYS A 41 10.30 -3.65 -5.52
N LEU A 42 9.25 -3.08 -4.94
CA LEU A 42 9.11 -1.63 -4.80
C LEU A 42 10.16 -1.03 -3.88
N LEU A 43 10.48 -1.70 -2.77
CA LEU A 43 11.41 -1.21 -1.77
C LEU A 43 12.88 -1.46 -2.13
N THR A 44 13.19 -2.46 -2.96
CA THR A 44 14.57 -2.76 -3.37
C THR A 44 14.91 -2.29 -4.77
N SER A 45 13.93 -1.93 -5.60
CA SER A 45 14.21 -1.32 -6.91
C SER A 45 14.61 0.13 -6.71
N GLN A 46 15.78 0.52 -7.25
CA GLN A 46 16.30 1.91 -7.27
C GLN A 46 15.41 2.94 -8.03
N ARG A 47 14.17 2.58 -8.39
CA ARG A 47 13.22 3.45 -9.09
C ARG A 47 12.48 4.41 -8.17
N LEU A 48 12.51 4.21 -6.85
CA LEU A 48 12.03 5.21 -5.92
C LEU A 48 13.14 6.26 -5.79
N SER A 49 13.20 7.21 -6.73
CA SER A 49 14.13 8.34 -6.64
C SER A 49 14.02 8.94 -5.24
N ALA A 50 15.17 9.09 -4.56
CA ALA A 50 15.28 9.59 -3.20
C ALA A 50 14.93 11.09 -3.08
N VAL A 51 13.78 11.52 -3.59
CA VAL A 51 13.17 12.81 -3.30
C VAL A 51 12.02 12.55 -2.35
N ARG A 52 12.38 12.44 -1.07
CA ARG A 52 11.71 13.14 0.04
C ARG A 52 12.53 12.88 1.30
N ASN A 53 13.55 13.70 1.51
CA ASN A 53 14.25 13.80 2.79
C ASN A 53 13.23 14.17 3.89
N GLY A 54 12.68 13.15 4.55
CA GLY A 54 12.94 12.91 5.97
C GLY A 54 12.50 13.90 7.05
N SER A 55 11.64 14.90 6.81
CA SER A 55 11.28 15.83 7.91
C SER A 55 9.81 16.27 8.05
N CYS A 56 8.87 15.78 7.23
CA CYS A 56 7.46 16.20 7.38
C CYS A 56 6.61 15.27 8.26
N CYS A 57 6.94 13.98 8.34
CA CYS A 57 6.04 12.96 8.93
C CYS A 57 6.29 12.63 10.41
N SER A 58 7.23 13.28 11.10
CA SER A 58 7.45 13.05 12.54
C SER A 58 6.45 13.76 13.45
N GLY A 59 5.73 14.77 12.95
CA GLY A 59 4.76 15.53 13.76
C GLY A 59 3.36 14.91 13.88
N TRP A 60 3.06 13.84 13.13
CA TRP A 60 1.70 13.30 13.02
C TRP A 60 1.35 12.29 14.12
N TRP A 61 2.35 11.72 14.80
CA TRP A 61 2.15 10.68 15.81
C TRP A 61 2.09 11.20 17.26
N THR A 62 2.30 12.51 17.49
CA THR A 62 2.48 13.04 18.85
C THR A 62 1.37 13.96 19.37
N ILE A 63 0.34 14.27 18.57
CA ILE A 63 -0.81 15.04 19.08
C ILE A 63 -1.89 14.05 19.53
N GLY A 64 -1.73 13.54 20.76
CA GLY A 64 -2.68 12.57 21.30
C GLY A 64 -2.26 11.92 22.61
N SER A 65 -1.73 12.70 23.57
CA SER A 65 -1.65 12.26 24.96
C SER A 65 -2.21 13.40 25.81
N PRO A 66 -3.50 13.37 26.19
CA PRO A 66 -3.97 14.23 27.25
C PRO A 66 -3.28 13.77 28.54
N ASP A 67 -2.56 14.72 29.14
CA ASP A 67 -1.96 14.68 30.46
C ASP A 67 -2.89 14.00 31.48
N ARG A 68 -2.32 13.11 32.30
CA ARG A 68 -2.92 12.67 33.55
C ARG A 68 -1.87 12.77 34.65
#